data_AF-A0A8J7YPA7-F1
#
_entry.id   AF-A0A8J7YPA7-F1
#
_cell.length_a   1.000
_cell.length_b   1.000
_cell.length_c   1.000
_cell.angle_alpha   90.00
_cell.angle_beta   90.00
_cell.angle_gamma   90.00
#
_symmetry.space_group_name_H-M   'P 1'
#
loop_
_entity.id
_entity.type
_entity.pdbx_description
1 polymer ?
#
loop_
_entity_poly.entity_id
_entity_poly.type
_entity_poly.pdbx_seq_one_letter_code
_entity_poly.pdbx_strand_id
1 'polypeptide(L)' 'MEEGELARRLKVAGSVVMMIIGISFYYAYAVAYGEWDILKRGNEGVYSIFLFFFGLGLLGFLLFRKRPVHH' A
#
# COMPACT_ATOMS: atom_id res chain seq x y z
N MET A 1 3.81 -0.36 -28.63
CA MET A 1 4.75 -0.43 -27.49
C MET A 1 4.45 0.58 -26.39
N GLU A 2 3.84 1.74 -26.68
CA GLU A 2 3.50 2.78 -25.68
C GLU A 2 2.47 2.37 -24.62
N GLU A 3 1.39 1.67 -25.00
CA GLU A 3 0.29 1.34 -24.10
C GLU A 3 0.71 0.41 -22.94
N GLY A 4 1.56 -0.57 -23.22
CA GLY A 4 2.06 -1.51 -22.20
C GLY A 4 2.94 -0.84 -21.16
N GLU A 5 3.70 0.18 -21.55
CA GLU A 5 4.53 0.95 -20.63
C GLU A 5 3.68 1.91 -19.78
N LEU A 6 2.69 2.58 -20.39
CA LEU A 6 1.75 3.44 -19.67
C LEU A 6 0.94 2.64 -18.64
N ALA A 7 0.38 1.50 -19.03
CA ALA A 7 -0.36 0.63 -18.12
C ALA A 7 0.49 0.15 -16.94
N ARG A 8 1.78 -0.18 -17.19
CA ARG A 8 2.72 -0.53 -16.11
C ARG A 8 2.95 0.64 -15.16
N ARG A 9 3.19 1.84 -15.69
CA ARG A 9 3.40 3.06 -14.87
C ARG A 9 2.18 3.36 -14.01
N LEU A 10 0.98 3.21 -14.56
CA LEU A 10 -0.28 3.39 -13.81
C LEU A 10 -0.44 2.34 -12.71
N LYS A 11 -0.12 1.07 -12.97
CA LYS A 11 -0.16 0.01 -11.95
C LYS A 11 0.83 0.27 -10.81
N VAL A 12 2.04 0.71 -11.12
CA VAL A 12 3.05 1.10 -10.13
C VAL A 12 2.56 2.32 -9.33
N ALA A 13 2.07 3.36 -10.00
CA ALA A 13 1.55 4.55 -9.35
C ALA A 13 0.38 4.24 -8.41
N GLY A 14 -0.59 3.43 -8.88
CA GLY A 14 -1.72 2.99 -8.05
C GLY A 14 -1.27 2.19 -6.83
N SER A 15 -0.26 1.34 -6.98
CA SER A 15 0.33 0.58 -5.87
C SER A 15 0.95 1.50 -4.82
N VAL A 16 1.70 2.53 -5.25
CA VAL A 16 2.28 3.55 -4.37
C VAL A 16 1.20 4.37 -3.67
N VAL A 17 0.13 4.75 -4.38
CA VAL A 17 -1.01 5.48 -3.80
C VAL A 17 -1.68 4.64 -2.71
N MET A 18 -1.89 3.34 -2.92
CA MET A 18 -2.44 2.46 -1.88
C MET A 18 -1.55 2.42 -0.63
N MET A 19 -0.22 2.37 -0.80
CA MET A 19 0.70 2.44 0.33
C MET A 19 0.58 3.77 1.10
N ILE A 20 0.52 4.89 0.38
CA ILE A 20 0.37 6.23 0.98
C ILE A 20 -0.96 6.33 1.76
N ILE A 21 -2.04 5.79 1.22
CA ILE A 21 -3.35 5.74 1.90
C ILE A 21 -3.25 4.95 3.21
N GLY A 22 -2.64 3.76 3.18
CA GLY A 22 -2.44 2.94 4.37
C GLY A 22 -1.62 3.66 5.45
N ILE A 23 -0.48 4.25 5.07
CA ILE A 23 0.38 5.01 5.99
C ILE A 23 -0.37 6.22 6.57
N SER A 24 -1.04 6.99 5.72
CA SER A 24 -1.78 8.19 6.13
C SER A 24 -2.92 7.86 7.09
N PHE A 25 -3.65 6.76 6.82
CA PHE A 25 -4.71 6.26 7.69
C PHE A 25 -4.16 5.88 9.07
N TYR A 26 -3.08 5.09 9.12
CA TYR A 26 -2.46 4.70 10.38
C TYR A 26 -1.95 5.91 11.17
N TYR A 27 -1.28 6.85 10.50
CA TYR A 27 -0.78 8.06 11.13
C TYR A 27 -1.93 8.92 11.70
N ALA A 28 -3.00 9.12 10.93
CA ALA A 28 -4.17 9.86 11.39
C ALA A 28 -4.84 9.20 12.60
N TYR A 29 -4.95 7.86 12.59
CA TYR A 29 -5.45 7.10 13.73
C TYR A 29 -4.55 7.29 14.97
N ALA A 30 -3.23 7.13 14.82
CA ALA A 30 -2.29 7.22 15.92
C ALA A 30 -2.29 8.61 16.58
N VAL A 31 -2.41 9.67 15.78
CA VAL A 31 -2.54 11.04 16.27
C VAL A 31 -3.90 11.28 16.95
N ALA A 32 -4.99 10.80 16.37
CA ALA A 32 -6.35 11.05 16.89
C ALA A 32 -6.62 10.34 18.23
N TYR A 33 -6.11 9.12 18.40
CA TYR A 33 -6.35 8.30 19.59
C TYR A 33 -5.15 8.22 20.54
N GLY A 34 -4.00 8.82 20.17
CA GLY A 34 -2.77 8.78 20.97
C GLY A 34 -2.14 7.38 21.05
N GLU A 35 -2.52 6.48 20.15
CA GLU A 35 -2.17 5.05 20.20
C GLU A 35 -1.32 4.67 18.99
N TRP A 36 -0.05 4.37 19.23
CA TRP A 36 0.91 3.98 18.20
C TRP A 36 1.12 2.46 18.14
N ASP A 37 0.54 1.69 19.06
CA ASP A 37 0.63 0.23 19.01
C ASP A 37 -0.53 -0.35 18.18
N ILE A 38 -0.24 -0.66 16.93
CA ILE A 38 -1.21 -1.27 16.02
C ILE A 38 -1.48 -2.76 16.35
N LEU A 39 -0.61 -3.41 17.11
CA LEU A 39 -0.72 -4.83 17.49
C LEU A 39 -1.43 -5.02 18.84
N LYS A 40 -1.78 -3.91 19.51
CA LYS A 40 -2.57 -3.93 20.74
C LYS A 40 -3.95 -4.53 20.49
N ARG A 41 -4.41 -5.35 21.44
CA ARG A 41 -5.77 -5.90 21.44
C ARG A 41 -6.79 -4.76 21.41
N GLY A 42 -7.75 -4.86 20.49
CA GLY A 42 -8.72 -3.79 20.20
C GLY A 42 -8.40 -2.95 18.97
N ASN A 43 -7.16 -3.02 18.44
CA ASN A 43 -6.76 -2.31 17.22
C ASN A 43 -6.76 -3.21 15.97
N GLU A 44 -7.32 -4.42 16.06
CA GLU A 44 -7.34 -5.41 14.98
C GLU A 44 -7.95 -4.85 13.67
N GLY A 45 -8.95 -3.99 13.78
CA GLY A 45 -9.55 -3.32 12.62
C GLY A 45 -8.58 -2.33 11.94
N VAL A 46 -7.89 -1.52 12.73
CA VAL A 46 -6.89 -0.55 12.25
C VAL A 46 -5.73 -1.30 11.58
N TYR A 47 -5.25 -2.35 12.24
CA TYR A 47 -4.24 -3.25 11.70
C TYR A 47 -4.66 -3.85 10.37
N SER A 48 -5.88 -4.36 10.27
CA SER A 48 -6.39 -5.00 9.05
C SER A 48 -6.49 -4.01 7.89
N ILE A 49 -6.97 -2.79 8.14
CA ILE A 49 -7.04 -1.73 7.12
C ILE A 49 -5.64 -1.32 6.68
N PHE A 50 -4.73 -1.08 7.62
CA PHE A 50 -3.34 -0.74 7.31
C PHE A 50 -2.70 -1.85 6.48
N LEU A 51 -2.79 -3.10 6.92
CA LEU A 51 -2.22 -4.26 6.24
C LEU A 51 -2.81 -4.44 4.84
N PHE A 52 -4.12 -4.21 4.67
CA PHE A 52 -4.76 -4.30 3.37
C PHE A 52 -4.18 -3.27 2.38
N PHE A 53 -4.21 -1.98 2.74
CA PHE A 53 -3.75 -0.93 1.84
C PHE A 53 -2.23 -0.93 1.64
N PHE A 54 -1.48 -1.03 2.73
CA PHE A 54 -0.03 -1.04 2.67
C PHE A 54 0.50 -2.35 2.10
N GLY A 55 -0.03 -3.49 2.53
CA GLY A 55 0.40 -4.81 2.07
C GLY A 55 0.09 -5.03 0.60
N LEU A 56 -1.14 -4.76 0.15
CA LEU A 56 -1.48 -4.88 -1.28
C LEU A 56 -0.72 -3.86 -2.13
N GLY A 57 -0.57 -2.62 -1.65
CA GLY A 57 0.24 -1.62 -2.32
C GLY A 57 1.71 -2.05 -2.46
N LEU A 58 2.30 -2.61 -1.40
CA LEU A 58 3.66 -3.13 -1.44
C LEU A 58 3.79 -4.32 -2.40
N LEU A 59 2.86 -5.27 -2.35
CA LEU A 59 2.84 -6.43 -3.26
C LEU A 59 2.68 -5.99 -4.73
N GLY A 60 1.74 -5.09 -5.01
CA GLY A 60 1.54 -4.53 -6.35
C GLY A 60 2.78 -3.80 -6.84
N PHE A 61 3.43 -3.01 -5.99
CA PHE A 61 4.67 -2.33 -6.33
C PHE A 61 5.77 -3.33 -6.67
N LEU A 62 5.96 -4.36 -5.84
CA LEU A 62 6.97 -5.39 -6.07
C LEU A 62 6.72 -6.19 -7.35
N LEU A 63 5.45 -6.45 -7.69
CA LEU A 63 5.06 -7.18 -8.88
C LEU A 63 5.29 -6.36 -10.16
N PHE A 64 4.93 -5.07 -10.15
CA PHE A 64 4.95 -4.22 -11.35
C PHE A 64 6.24 -3.38 -11.50
N ARG A 65 7.13 -3.36 -10.50
CA ARG A 65 8.40 -2.61 -10.58
C ARG A 65 9.41 -3.24 -11.55
N LYS A 66 9.40 -4.57 -11.74
CA LYS A 66 10.33 -5.25 -12.65
C LYS A 66 9.75 -5.23 -14.07
N ARG A 67 10.58 -4.95 -15.08
CA ARG A 67 10.18 -5.20 -16.48
C ARG A 67 9.92 -6.71 -16.63
N PRO A 68 8.88 -7.14 -17.35
CA PRO A 68 8.75 -8.56 -17.69
C PRO A 68 10.04 -8.97 -18.41
N VAL A 69 10.79 -9.89 -17.81
CA VAL A 69 11.89 -10.55 -18.49
C VAL A 69 11.24 -11.36 -19.60
N HIS A 70 11.24 -10.84 -20.83
CA HIS A 70 10.91 -11.63 -22.01
C HIS A 70 12.00 -12.71 -22.10
N HIS A 71 11.64 -13.93 -21.70
CA HIS A 71 12.32 -15.14 -22.15
C HIS A 71 11.75 -15.52 -23.51
#